data_AF-A0A4Q3CP02-F1
#
_entry.id   AF-A0A4Q3CP02-F1
#
_cell.length_a   1.000
_cell.length_b   1.000
_cell.length_c   1.000
_cell.angle_alpha   90.00
_cell.angle_beta   90.00
_cell.angle_gamma   90.00
#
_symmetry.space_group_name_H-M   'P 1'
#
loop_
_entity.id
_entity.type
_entity.pdbx_description
1 polymer ?
#
loop_
_entity_poly.entity_id
_entity_poly.type
_entity_poly.pdbx_seq_one_letter_code
_entity_poly.pdbx_strand_id
1 'polypeptide(L)'
;MQGSDVHAKAREVLGFWYALTPEQHFAKSDRLDQEIARRFGALRDAVLASKAEGWRGDPETLLAAIIVLDQFSRNIHRGSAEAFAADALAQELTLEALDKGWDGGMTGEQKQFLYMPLMHAEDAALQDLCIDKFEALGDKQSLDFAHQHAGAIIRFGRFPSRNAALGRESTELEKEYLALPDAGW
;
A
#
# COMPACT_ATOMS: atom_id res chain seq x y z
N MET A 1 19.06 12.60 -4.15
CA MET A 1 19.92 11.40 -4.23
C MET A 1 20.48 11.31 -5.64
N GLN A 2 21.70 10.79 -5.85
CA GLN A 2 22.21 10.55 -7.22
C GLN A 2 21.51 9.31 -7.81
N GLY A 3 21.32 9.25 -9.14
CA GLY A 3 20.55 8.17 -9.78
C GLY A 3 21.04 6.74 -9.48
N SER A 4 22.35 6.54 -9.36
CA SER A 4 22.94 5.23 -9.01
C SER A 4 22.60 4.78 -7.58
N ASP A 5 22.42 5.72 -6.65
CA ASP A 5 22.03 5.46 -5.26
C ASP A 5 20.56 5.04 -5.15
N VAL A 6 19.67 5.62 -5.98
CA VAL A 6 18.24 5.25 -6.01
C VAL A 6 18.05 3.80 -6.46
N HIS A 7 18.67 3.39 -7.57
CA HIS A 7 18.56 2.00 -8.04
C HIS A 7 19.11 0.98 -7.03
N ALA A 8 20.20 1.30 -6.33
CA ALA A 8 20.73 0.41 -5.30
C ALA A 8 19.75 0.22 -4.14
N LYS A 9 19.15 1.32 -3.65
CA LYS A 9 18.15 1.29 -2.58
C LYS A 9 16.86 0.60 -3.02
N ALA A 10 16.42 0.82 -4.26
CA ALA A 10 15.26 0.14 -4.81
C ALA A 10 15.44 -1.38 -4.80
N ARG A 11 16.59 -1.87 -5.25
CA ARG A 11 16.92 -3.31 -5.18
C ARG A 11 16.99 -3.83 -3.75
N GLU A 12 17.46 -3.04 -2.79
CA GLU A 12 17.45 -3.45 -1.37
C GLU A 12 16.02 -3.62 -0.85
N VAL A 13 15.14 -2.64 -1.13
CA VAL A 13 13.72 -2.68 -0.75
C VAL A 13 13.03 -3.90 -1.36
N LEU A 14 13.13 -4.06 -2.68
CA LEU A 14 12.46 -5.14 -3.40
C LEU A 14 13.04 -6.50 -3.00
N GLY A 15 14.36 -6.61 -2.87
CA GLY A 15 15.03 -7.82 -2.44
C GLY A 15 14.68 -8.22 -1.00
N PHE A 16 14.47 -7.24 -0.11
CA PHE A 16 13.96 -7.52 1.22
C PHE A 16 12.50 -7.97 1.19
N TRP A 17 11.63 -7.23 0.49
CA TRP A 17 10.19 -7.48 0.49
C TRP A 17 9.85 -8.84 -0.14
N TYR A 18 10.40 -9.15 -1.30
CA TYR A 18 10.13 -10.41 -2.00
C TYR A 18 10.91 -11.61 -1.44
N ALA A 19 11.77 -11.41 -0.42
CA ALA A 19 12.35 -12.52 0.34
C ALA A 19 11.44 -12.99 1.50
N LEU A 20 10.40 -12.22 1.84
CA LEU A 20 9.39 -12.60 2.83
C LEU A 20 8.41 -13.60 2.21
N THR A 21 7.80 -14.44 3.05
CA THR A 21 6.70 -15.31 2.60
C THR A 21 5.42 -14.48 2.41
N PRO A 22 4.46 -14.95 1.58
CA PRO A 22 3.17 -14.27 1.43
C PRO A 22 2.46 -14.02 2.77
N GLU A 23 2.56 -14.96 3.71
CA GLU A 23 1.97 -14.80 5.05
C GLU A 23 2.63 -13.66 5.83
N GLN A 24 3.94 -13.47 5.67
CA GLN A 24 4.68 -12.39 6.33
C GLN A 24 4.34 -11.00 5.78
N HIS A 25 3.90 -10.89 4.51
CA HIS A 25 3.44 -9.63 3.95
C HIS A 25 2.18 -9.10 4.64
N PHE A 26 1.29 -10.00 5.06
CA PHE A 26 -0.04 -9.63 5.56
C PHE A 26 -0.22 -9.85 7.07
N ALA A 27 0.59 -10.69 7.70
CA ALA A 27 0.51 -10.94 9.14
C ALA A 27 1.10 -9.78 9.96
N LYS A 28 0.46 -9.47 11.09
CA LYS A 28 1.04 -8.59 12.10
C LYS A 28 2.22 -9.28 12.78
N SER A 29 3.37 -8.62 12.83
CA SER A 29 4.57 -9.12 13.50
C SER A 29 5.43 -7.97 14.02
N ASP A 30 5.44 -7.78 15.35
CA ASP A 30 6.23 -6.72 15.99
C ASP A 30 7.73 -6.81 15.66
N ARG A 31 8.23 -8.04 15.47
CA ARG A 31 9.62 -8.29 15.06
C ARG A 31 9.89 -7.77 13.64
N LEU A 32 9.01 -8.08 12.69
CA LEU A 32 9.16 -7.64 11.31
C LEU A 32 8.98 -6.13 11.21
N ASP A 33 8.00 -5.57 11.94
CA ASP A 33 7.75 -4.14 12.03
C ASP A 33 9.00 -3.38 12.52
N GLN A 34 9.66 -3.86 13.59
CA GLN A 34 10.90 -3.29 14.09
C GLN A 34 12.07 -3.41 13.10
N GLU A 35 12.16 -4.52 12.38
CA GLU A 35 13.19 -4.70 11.36
C GLU A 35 13.01 -3.72 10.20
N ILE A 36 11.79 -3.58 9.69
CA ILE A 36 11.43 -2.63 8.63
C ILE A 36 11.72 -1.20 9.07
N ALA A 37 11.30 -0.82 10.29
CA ALA A 37 11.56 0.51 10.84
C ALA A 37 13.06 0.81 10.93
N ARG A 38 13.85 -0.13 11.46
CA ARG A 38 15.30 0.04 11.60
C ARG A 38 16.00 0.19 10.26
N ARG A 39 15.60 -0.58 9.24
CA ARG A 39 16.28 -0.62 7.94
C ARG A 39 15.82 0.48 6.99
N PHE A 40 14.51 0.73 6.94
CA PHE A 40 13.89 1.52 5.88
C PHE A 40 13.15 2.75 6.37
N GLY A 41 13.06 3.01 7.68
CA GLY A 41 12.36 4.18 8.21
C GLY A 41 12.90 5.52 7.66
N ALA A 42 14.22 5.72 7.73
CA ALA A 42 14.84 6.92 7.18
C ALA A 42 14.68 7.04 5.65
N LEU A 43 14.65 5.90 4.94
CA LEU A 43 14.39 5.88 3.50
C LEU A 43 12.96 6.31 3.21
N ARG A 44 11.98 5.77 3.93
CA ARG A 44 10.56 6.13 3.83
C ARG A 44 10.35 7.62 4.00
N ASP A 45 10.95 8.20 5.04
CA ASP A 45 10.80 9.63 5.31
C ASP A 45 11.45 10.49 4.21
N ALA A 46 12.61 10.08 3.69
CA ALA A 46 13.26 10.77 2.57
C ALA A 46 12.46 10.68 1.27
N VAL A 47 11.90 9.51 0.93
CA VAL A 47 11.07 9.31 -0.26
C VAL A 47 9.79 10.14 -0.15
N LEU A 48 9.11 10.12 1.00
CA LEU A 48 7.91 10.91 1.21
C LEU A 48 8.20 12.42 1.13
N ALA A 49 9.21 12.91 1.85
CA ALA A 49 9.54 14.33 1.90
C ALA A 49 9.94 14.91 0.54
N SER A 50 10.59 14.10 -0.29
CA SER A 50 10.99 14.48 -1.67
C SER A 50 9.91 14.22 -2.71
N LYS A 51 8.71 13.74 -2.32
CA LYS A 51 7.65 13.32 -3.25
C LYS A 51 8.14 12.30 -4.30
N ALA A 52 8.99 11.38 -3.85
CA ALA A 52 9.63 10.35 -4.67
C ALA A 52 10.52 10.91 -5.80
N GLU A 53 11.13 12.09 -5.60
CA GLU A 53 12.10 12.64 -6.55
C GLU A 53 13.24 11.65 -6.83
N GLY A 54 13.45 11.35 -8.11
CA GLY A 54 14.44 10.38 -8.58
C GLY A 54 13.97 8.92 -8.59
N TRP A 55 12.80 8.59 -8.03
CA TRP A 55 12.22 7.24 -8.02
C TRP A 55 11.16 6.99 -9.10
N ARG A 56 10.73 8.05 -9.80
CA ARG A 56 9.67 7.99 -10.81
C ARG A 56 10.15 7.61 -12.22
N GLY A 57 11.46 7.51 -12.42
CA GLY A 57 12.06 7.39 -13.74
C GLY A 57 12.09 5.97 -14.32
N ASP A 58 11.85 4.95 -13.50
CA ASP A 58 12.00 3.55 -13.87
C ASP A 58 11.01 2.67 -13.08
N PRO A 59 10.41 1.62 -13.69
CA PRO A 59 9.41 0.77 -13.04
C PRO A 59 9.91 0.07 -11.78
N GLU A 60 11.18 -0.33 -11.70
CA GLU A 60 11.76 -0.98 -10.52
C GLU A 60 11.83 0.04 -9.36
N THR A 61 12.35 1.23 -9.65
CA THR A 61 12.47 2.29 -8.63
C THR A 61 11.10 2.77 -8.16
N LEU A 62 10.13 2.91 -9.06
CA LEU A 62 8.79 3.37 -8.71
C LEU A 62 8.08 2.34 -7.84
N LEU A 63 8.15 1.06 -8.20
CA LEU A 63 7.56 -0.02 -7.39
C LEU A 63 8.17 -0.08 -5.99
N ALA A 64 9.49 0.10 -5.88
CA ALA A 64 10.16 0.16 -4.58
C ALA A 64 9.68 1.35 -3.74
N ALA A 65 9.48 2.52 -4.35
CA ALA A 65 8.92 3.68 -3.68
C ALA A 65 7.48 3.42 -3.20
N ILE A 66 6.65 2.76 -4.01
CA ILE A 66 5.29 2.35 -3.61
C ILE A 66 5.33 1.44 -2.39
N ILE A 67 6.15 0.38 -2.39
CA ILE A 67 6.24 -0.55 -1.25
C ILE A 67 6.68 0.19 0.02
N VAL A 68 7.65 1.08 -0.08
CA VAL A 68 8.13 1.89 1.06
C VAL A 68 7.03 2.83 1.59
N LEU A 69 6.28 3.47 0.69
CA LEU A 69 5.25 4.44 1.06
C LEU A 69 3.98 3.78 1.58
N ASP A 70 3.60 2.64 1.01
CA ASP A 70 2.34 1.97 1.32
C ASP A 70 2.52 0.88 2.39
N GLN A 71 3.29 -0.17 2.09
CA GLN A 71 3.47 -1.33 2.95
C GLN A 71 4.32 -0.98 4.18
N PHE A 72 5.52 -0.43 3.98
CA PHE A 72 6.41 -0.14 5.12
C PHE A 72 5.83 0.92 6.04
N SER A 73 5.09 1.92 5.54
CA SER A 73 4.40 2.87 6.42
C SER A 73 3.45 2.16 7.41
N ARG A 74 2.72 1.13 6.96
CA ARG A 74 1.80 0.34 7.81
C ARG A 74 2.53 -0.52 8.83
N ASN A 75 3.71 -1.04 8.50
CA ASN A 75 4.56 -1.75 9.45
C ASN A 75 5.20 -0.80 10.48
N ILE A 76 5.74 0.34 10.02
CA ILE A 76 6.51 1.28 10.85
C ILE A 76 5.62 2.05 11.84
N HIS A 77 4.43 2.46 11.39
CA HIS A 77 3.55 3.38 12.11
C HIS A 77 2.23 2.73 12.52
N ARG A 78 2.23 1.42 12.77
CA ARG A 78 1.03 0.63 13.04
C ARG A 78 0.15 1.29 14.11
N GLY A 79 -1.13 1.50 13.77
CA GLY A 79 -2.12 2.05 14.69
C GLY A 79 -2.06 3.56 14.87
N SER A 80 -1.24 4.30 14.11
CA SER A 80 -1.21 5.76 14.10
C SER A 80 -1.60 6.35 12.74
N ALA A 81 -1.91 7.64 12.71
CA ALA A 81 -2.23 8.36 11.47
C ALA A 81 -1.09 8.31 10.44
N GLU A 82 0.16 8.25 10.91
CA GLU A 82 1.37 8.23 10.09
C GLU A 82 1.44 6.99 9.19
N ALA A 83 0.75 5.89 9.52
CA ALA A 83 0.64 4.71 8.66
C ALA A 83 -0.02 5.03 7.32
N PHE A 84 -0.89 6.04 7.27
CA PHE A 84 -1.67 6.44 6.10
C PHE A 84 -1.17 7.74 5.46
N ALA A 85 -0.23 8.43 6.09
CA ALA A 85 0.22 9.76 5.66
C ALA A 85 0.88 9.78 4.26
N ALA A 86 1.31 8.62 3.77
CA ALA A 86 1.93 8.45 2.47
C ALA A 86 0.97 7.89 1.39
N ASP A 87 -0.27 7.52 1.76
CA ASP A 87 -1.21 6.83 0.86
C ASP A 87 -1.47 7.61 -0.43
N ALA A 88 -1.70 8.92 -0.34
CA ALA A 88 -1.96 9.76 -1.51
C ALA A 88 -0.80 9.77 -2.51
N LEU A 89 0.44 9.80 -2.02
CA LEU A 89 1.63 9.74 -2.89
C LEU A 89 1.79 8.34 -3.49
N ALA A 90 1.54 7.28 -2.72
CA ALA A 90 1.58 5.91 -3.25
C ALA A 90 0.53 5.70 -4.37
N GLN A 91 -0.69 6.21 -4.19
CA GLN A 91 -1.75 6.20 -5.21
C GLN A 91 -1.33 6.96 -6.48
N GLU A 92 -0.75 8.16 -6.33
CA GLU A 92 -0.24 8.95 -7.46
C GLU A 92 0.82 8.18 -8.26
N LEU A 93 1.76 7.52 -7.57
CA LEU A 93 2.80 6.71 -8.21
C LEU A 93 2.21 5.48 -8.92
N THR A 94 1.22 4.80 -8.31
CA THR A 94 0.51 3.70 -8.96
C THR A 94 -0.13 4.16 -10.27
N LEU A 95 -0.87 5.27 -10.24
CA LEU A 95 -1.51 5.82 -11.44
C LEU A 95 -0.49 6.21 -12.51
N GLU A 96 0.65 6.80 -12.10
CA GLU A 96 1.74 7.14 -13.02
C GLU A 96 2.33 5.90 -13.71
N ALA A 97 2.53 4.80 -12.98
CA ALA A 97 3.00 3.54 -13.56
C ALA A 97 2.00 2.92 -14.53
N LEU A 98 0.71 3.00 -14.21
CA LEU A 98 -0.38 2.52 -15.07
C LEU A 98 -0.48 3.34 -16.37
N ASP A 99 -0.38 4.66 -16.30
CA ASP A 99 -0.40 5.55 -17.47
C ASP A 99 0.77 5.26 -18.43
N LYS A 100 1.95 4.94 -17.87
CA LYS A 100 3.13 4.51 -18.64
C LYS A 100 3.05 3.07 -19.16
N GLY A 101 2.02 2.30 -18.79
CA GLY A 101 1.86 0.88 -19.13
C GLY A 101 2.95 -0.01 -18.54
N TRP A 102 3.57 0.41 -17.44
CA TRP A 102 4.69 -0.30 -16.82
C TRP A 102 4.28 -1.60 -16.13
N ASP A 103 3.02 -1.71 -15.73
CA ASP A 103 2.44 -2.94 -15.21
C ASP A 103 2.53 -4.09 -16.24
N GLY A 104 2.48 -3.81 -17.55
CA GLY A 104 2.54 -4.82 -18.60
C GLY A 104 3.77 -5.75 -18.54
N GLY A 105 4.91 -5.25 -18.07
CA GLY A 105 6.16 -6.02 -17.93
C GLY A 105 6.40 -6.65 -16.55
N MET A 106 5.52 -6.39 -15.58
CA MET A 106 5.68 -6.85 -14.21
C MET A 106 5.15 -8.27 -13.99
N THR A 107 5.75 -8.99 -13.04
CA THR A 107 5.23 -10.27 -12.56
C THR A 107 3.89 -10.10 -11.84
N GLY A 108 3.14 -11.18 -11.63
CA GLY A 108 1.88 -11.13 -10.88
C GLY A 108 2.06 -10.59 -9.45
N GLU A 109 3.13 -11.03 -8.78
CA GLU A 109 3.47 -10.55 -7.43
C GLU A 109 3.81 -9.05 -7.41
N GLN A 110 4.55 -8.57 -8.40
CA GLN A 110 4.86 -7.13 -8.54
C GLN A 110 3.59 -6.31 -8.79
N LYS A 111 2.69 -6.80 -9.65
CA LYS A 111 1.40 -6.16 -9.94
C LYS A 111 0.53 -6.05 -8.70
N GLN A 112 0.48 -7.10 -7.88
CA GLN A 112 -0.27 -7.11 -6.62
C GLN A 112 0.12 -5.91 -5.73
N PHE A 113 1.42 -5.68 -5.53
CA PHE A 113 1.89 -4.55 -4.72
C PHE A 113 1.86 -3.21 -5.44
N LEU A 114 1.94 -3.20 -6.77
CA LEU A 114 1.71 -1.99 -7.57
C LEU A 114 0.27 -1.47 -7.40
N TYR A 115 -0.72 -2.37 -7.38
CA TYR A 115 -2.15 -2.02 -7.33
C TYR A 115 -2.67 -1.83 -5.90
N MET A 116 -1.96 -2.34 -4.88
CA MET A 116 -2.38 -2.27 -3.48
C MET A 116 -2.74 -0.85 -2.99
N PRO A 117 -2.04 0.23 -3.38
CA PRO A 117 -2.44 1.59 -2.99
C PRO A 117 -3.86 1.98 -3.44
N LEU A 118 -4.37 1.41 -4.54
CA LEU A 118 -5.75 1.60 -5.00
C LEU A 118 -6.73 0.94 -4.02
N MET A 119 -6.42 -0.28 -3.57
CA MET A 119 -7.21 -1.01 -2.58
C MET A 119 -7.28 -0.23 -1.26
N HIS A 120 -6.20 0.48 -0.91
CA HIS A 120 -6.12 1.31 0.28
C HIS A 120 -6.73 2.71 0.15
N ALA A 121 -7.27 3.09 -1.01
CA ALA A 121 -7.83 4.42 -1.20
C ALA A 121 -9.23 4.57 -0.57
N GLU A 122 -9.45 5.64 0.20
CA GLU A 122 -10.80 6.10 0.57
C GLU A 122 -11.41 6.95 -0.57
N ASP A 123 -11.42 6.40 -1.80
CA ASP A 123 -11.92 7.04 -3.02
C ASP A 123 -12.63 6.01 -3.92
N ALA A 124 -13.87 6.30 -4.33
CA ALA A 124 -14.69 5.35 -5.07
C ALA A 124 -14.13 5.03 -6.48
N ALA A 125 -13.60 6.03 -7.19
CA ALA A 125 -13.06 5.81 -8.53
C ALA A 125 -11.78 4.98 -8.49
N LEU A 126 -10.95 5.17 -7.47
CA LEU A 126 -9.77 4.32 -7.26
C LEU A 126 -10.15 2.89 -6.84
N GLN A 127 -11.25 2.69 -6.10
CA GLN A 127 -11.77 1.37 -5.79
C GLN A 127 -12.30 0.64 -7.04
N ASP A 128 -12.97 1.34 -7.96
CA ASP A 128 -13.40 0.75 -9.23
C ASP A 128 -12.19 0.30 -10.07
N LEU A 129 -11.17 1.16 -10.20
CA LEU A 129 -9.92 0.80 -10.87
C LEU A 129 -9.17 -0.35 -10.16
N CYS A 130 -9.23 -0.41 -8.83
CA CYS A 130 -8.67 -1.50 -8.05
C CYS A 130 -9.31 -2.84 -8.46
N ILE A 131 -10.64 -2.92 -8.51
CA ILE A 131 -11.36 -4.12 -8.91
C ILE A 131 -10.93 -4.55 -10.32
N ASP A 132 -10.96 -3.64 -11.29
CA ASP A 132 -10.56 -3.94 -12.68
C ASP A 132 -9.14 -4.54 -12.77
N LYS A 133 -8.21 -3.98 -12.00
CA LYS A 133 -6.80 -4.41 -11.99
C LYS A 133 -6.59 -5.74 -11.28
N PHE A 134 -7.28 -6.00 -10.18
CA PHE A 134 -7.20 -7.28 -9.48
C PHE A 134 -7.97 -8.39 -10.20
N GLU A 135 -9.04 -8.07 -10.94
CA GLU A 135 -9.73 -9.03 -11.81
C GLU A 135 -8.82 -9.47 -12.94
N ALA A 136 -8.15 -8.52 -13.61
CA ALA A 136 -7.18 -8.82 -14.66
C ALA A 136 -5.93 -9.58 -14.14
N LEU A 137 -5.58 -9.42 -12.87
CA LEU A 137 -4.50 -10.17 -12.23
C LEU A 137 -4.84 -11.65 -12.06
N GLY A 138 -6.13 -11.98 -11.86
CA GLY A 138 -6.64 -13.35 -11.82
C GLY A 138 -6.38 -14.11 -10.51
N ASP A 139 -5.83 -13.45 -9.48
CA ASP A 139 -5.69 -14.04 -8.15
C ASP A 139 -7.00 -13.87 -7.36
N LYS A 140 -7.70 -14.99 -7.14
CA LYS A 140 -9.03 -14.98 -6.51
C LYS A 140 -9.00 -14.38 -5.10
N GLN A 141 -7.97 -14.69 -4.31
CA GLN A 141 -7.90 -14.22 -2.93
C GLN A 141 -7.74 -12.70 -2.89
N SER A 142 -6.83 -12.15 -3.69
CA SER A 142 -6.62 -10.71 -3.80
C SER A 142 -7.85 -9.98 -4.34
N LEU A 143 -8.56 -10.57 -5.31
CA LEU A 143 -9.81 -10.01 -5.82
C LEU A 143 -10.93 -10.00 -4.77
N ASP A 144 -11.06 -11.06 -3.97
CA ASP A 144 -12.01 -11.12 -2.86
C ASP A 144 -11.72 -10.00 -1.83
N PHE A 145 -10.45 -9.68 -1.57
CA PHE A 145 -10.05 -8.55 -0.74
C PHE A 145 -10.37 -7.19 -1.39
N ALA A 146 -10.11 -7.03 -2.70
CA ALA A 146 -10.45 -5.81 -3.43
C ALA A 146 -11.96 -5.49 -3.33
N HIS A 147 -12.82 -6.49 -3.52
CA HIS A 147 -14.27 -6.33 -3.37
C HIS A 147 -14.69 -5.96 -1.95
N GLN A 148 -14.06 -6.54 -0.94
CA GLN A 148 -14.32 -6.21 0.46
C GLN A 148 -13.96 -4.75 0.77
N HIS A 149 -12.82 -4.27 0.29
CA HIS A 149 -12.39 -2.87 0.46
C HIS A 149 -13.35 -1.91 -0.25
N ALA A 150 -13.69 -2.18 -1.52
CA ALA A 150 -14.66 -1.38 -2.26
C ALA A 150 -16.03 -1.36 -1.58
N GLY A 151 -16.49 -2.49 -1.04
CA GLY A 151 -17.73 -2.59 -0.28
C GLY A 151 -17.76 -1.69 0.96
N ALA A 152 -16.63 -1.57 1.68
CA ALA A 152 -16.52 -0.64 2.80
C ALA A 152 -16.62 0.82 2.33
N ILE A 153 -15.97 1.18 1.23
CA ILE A 153 -16.04 2.54 0.66
C ILE A 153 -17.45 2.85 0.15
N ILE A 154 -18.12 1.92 -0.53
CA ILE A 154 -19.52 2.10 -0.97
C ILE A 154 -20.45 2.32 0.24
N ARG A 155 -20.24 1.57 1.32
CA ARG A 155 -21.12 1.61 2.50
C ARG A 155 -20.89 2.83 3.40
N PHE A 156 -19.64 3.23 3.60
CA PHE A 156 -19.25 4.21 4.61
C PHE A 156 -18.55 5.45 4.05
N GLY A 157 -18.12 5.42 2.78
CA GLY A 157 -17.31 6.48 2.16
C GLY A 157 -15.86 6.55 2.67
N ARG A 158 -15.47 5.63 3.56
CA ARG A 158 -14.16 5.57 4.23
C ARG A 158 -13.95 4.19 4.84
N PHE A 159 -12.74 3.91 5.36
CA PHE A 159 -12.45 2.72 6.14
C PHE A 159 -12.65 2.98 7.64
N PRO A 160 -13.68 2.37 8.27
CA PRO A 160 -13.93 2.59 9.69
C PRO A 160 -12.78 2.13 10.60
N SER A 161 -11.97 1.16 10.15
CA SER A 161 -10.79 0.68 10.87
C SER A 161 -9.75 1.76 11.13
N ARG A 162 -9.71 2.80 10.27
CA ARG A 162 -8.78 3.93 10.42
C ARG A 162 -9.29 5.02 11.36
N ASN A 163 -10.55 4.96 11.80
CA ASN A 163 -11.17 6.06 12.54
C ASN A 163 -10.40 6.41 13.81
N ALA A 164 -10.04 5.44 14.64
CA ALA A 164 -9.28 5.67 15.87
C ALA A 164 -7.91 6.29 15.59
N ALA A 165 -7.17 5.75 14.62
CA ALA A 165 -5.84 6.24 14.24
C ALA A 165 -5.88 7.66 13.67
N LEU A 166 -6.94 8.02 12.95
CA LEU A 166 -7.15 9.33 12.34
C LEU A 166 -7.94 10.32 13.23
N GLY A 167 -8.29 9.94 14.46
CA GLY A 167 -9.06 10.79 15.38
C GLY A 167 -10.50 11.07 14.90
N ARG A 168 -11.08 10.20 14.07
CA ARG A 168 -12.46 10.30 13.58
C ARG A 168 -13.41 9.61 14.55
N GLU A 169 -14.59 10.20 14.77
CA GLU A 169 -15.66 9.52 15.50
C GLU A 169 -16.34 8.46 14.61
N SER A 170 -16.46 7.24 15.13
CA SER A 170 -17.20 6.16 14.48
C SER A 170 -18.69 6.29 14.77
N THR A 171 -19.51 6.17 13.73
CA THR A 171 -20.97 6.00 13.83
C THR A 171 -21.32 4.63 14.44
N GLU A 172 -22.57 4.45 14.88
CA GLU A 172 -23.02 3.15 15.41
C GLU A 172 -22.93 2.04 14.35
N LEU A 173 -23.28 2.32 13.09
CA LEU A 173 -23.16 1.35 11.99
C LEU A 173 -21.70 0.95 11.73
N GLU A 174 -20.77 1.89 11.88
CA GLU A 174 -19.33 1.62 11.77
C GLU A 174 -18.82 0.78 12.95
N LYS A 175 -19.31 1.01 14.17
CA LYS A 175 -18.97 0.20 15.35
C LYS A 175 -19.50 -1.24 15.22
N GLU A 176 -20.74 -1.40 14.78
CA GLU A 176 -21.33 -2.71 14.50
C GLU A 176 -20.54 -3.45 13.41
N TYR A 177 -20.13 -2.75 12.36
CA TYR A 177 -19.29 -3.32 11.30
C TYR A 177 -17.94 -3.81 11.85
N LEU A 178 -17.24 -2.98 12.63
CA LEU A 178 -15.95 -3.34 13.24
C LEU A 178 -16.01 -4.49 14.26
N ALA A 179 -17.20 -4.88 14.71
CA ALA A 179 -17.39 -6.03 15.59
C ALA A 179 -17.48 -7.38 14.83
N LEU A 180 -17.53 -7.36 13.49
CA LEU A 180 -17.58 -8.58 12.67
C LEU A 180 -16.18 -9.24 12.58
N PRO A 181 -16.10 -10.59 12.47
CA PRO A 181 -14.85 -11.35 12.55
C PRO A 181 -13.77 -11.01 11.51
N ASP A 182 -14.14 -10.34 10.41
CA ASP A 182 -13.25 -10.02 9.29
C ASP A 182 -13.27 -8.52 8.95
N ALA A 183 -13.90 -7.69 9.78
CA ALA A 183 -13.94 -6.25 9.54
C ALA A 183 -12.68 -5.57 10.08
N GLY A 184 -11.97 -4.85 9.21
CA GLY A 184 -10.97 -3.87 9.64
C GLY A 184 -9.52 -4.23 9.35
N TRP A 185 -9.28 -4.66 8.11
CA TRP A 185 -8.00 -4.47 7.43
C TRP A 185 -7.49 -3.02 7.55
#